data_AF-A0A3A0FME8-F1
#
_entry.id   AF-A0A3A0FME8-F1
#
_cell.length_a   1.000
_cell.length_b   1.000
_cell.length_c   1.000
_cell.angle_alpha   90.00
_cell.angle_beta   90.00
_cell.angle_gamma   90.00
#
_symmetry.space_group_name_H-M   'P 1'
#
loop_
_entity.id
_entity.type
_entity.pdbx_description
1 polymer ?
#
loop_
_entity_poly.entity_id
_entity_poly.type
_entity_poly.pdbx_seq_one_letter_code
_entity_poly.pdbx_strand_id
1 'polypeptide(L)'
;MSERTNYSTNSPFEPLRGYSRAVRVGEHLYISGTTALTATGEVSAPGDAYEQTKYVLGLVRKILRQAGFELGDVVRTRLFVTNLARWDEYAKAHREFFESTRPASAIVQVSRLVDPRLVLELEVDAVKGCSDAKVVQISYGEEGS
;
A
#
# COMPACT_ATOMS: atom_id res chain seq x y z
N MET A 1 -6.92 27.23 -3.26
CA MET A 1 -6.44 26.46 -4.43
C MET A 1 -5.43 25.42 -3.99
N SER A 2 -5.79 24.28 -3.41
CA SER A 2 -4.77 23.24 -3.14
C SER A 2 -4.26 22.69 -4.47
N GLU A 3 -2.96 22.77 -4.70
CA GLU A 3 -2.32 22.27 -5.93
C GLU A 3 -2.45 20.74 -6.02
N ARG A 4 -2.81 20.24 -7.21
CA ARG A 4 -2.96 18.82 -7.50
C ARG A 4 -1.91 18.38 -8.51
N THR A 5 -1.20 17.30 -8.20
CA THR A 5 -0.24 16.65 -9.10
C THR A 5 -0.64 15.19 -9.30
N ASN A 6 -0.81 14.75 -10.54
CA ASN A 6 -1.03 13.35 -10.88
C ASN A 6 0.31 12.73 -11.32
N TYR A 7 0.70 11.63 -10.68
CA TYR A 7 1.88 10.85 -11.04
C TYR A 7 1.44 9.67 -11.92
N SER A 8 2.07 9.53 -13.08
CA SER A 8 1.80 8.45 -14.04
C SER A 8 3.05 7.59 -14.22
N THR A 9 2.84 6.30 -14.49
CA THR A 9 3.92 5.38 -14.87
C THR A 9 4.01 5.18 -16.38
N ASN A 10 3.22 5.92 -17.16
CA ASN A 10 2.97 5.70 -18.59
C ASN A 10 2.47 4.27 -18.90
N SER A 11 1.89 3.59 -17.90
CA SER A 11 1.22 2.32 -18.11
C SER A 11 0.03 2.55 -19.06
N PRO A 12 -0.15 1.71 -20.10
CA PRO A 12 -1.30 1.84 -21.00
C PRO A 12 -2.64 1.71 -20.27
N PHE A 13 -2.66 1.06 -19.10
CA PHE A 13 -3.86 0.91 -18.29
C PHE A 13 -4.33 2.22 -17.66
N GLU A 14 -3.45 3.18 -17.38
CA GLU A 14 -3.80 4.44 -16.70
C GLU A 14 -4.78 5.30 -17.52
N PRO A 15 -4.51 5.64 -18.79
CA PRO A 15 -5.48 6.36 -19.61
C PRO A 15 -6.70 5.49 -19.99
N LEU A 16 -6.52 4.18 -20.19
CA LEU A 16 -7.62 3.28 -20.55
C LEU A 16 -8.63 3.07 -19.41
N ARG A 17 -8.19 3.10 -18.15
CA ARG A 17 -9.02 2.85 -16.97
C ARG A 17 -9.32 4.11 -16.14
N GLY A 18 -8.74 5.25 -16.49
CA GLY A 18 -9.02 6.54 -15.86
C GLY A 18 -8.43 6.71 -14.46
N TYR A 19 -7.21 6.24 -14.21
CA TYR A 19 -6.51 6.42 -12.93
C TYR A 19 -5.08 6.92 -13.10
N SER A 20 -4.52 7.50 -12.05
CA SER A 20 -3.09 7.85 -11.95
C SER A 20 -2.39 6.90 -10.98
N ARG A 21 -1.08 6.67 -11.13
CA ARG A 21 -0.33 5.83 -10.17
C ARG A 21 -0.42 6.36 -8.75
N ALA A 22 -0.31 7.68 -8.62
CA ALA A 22 -0.57 8.38 -7.38
C ALA A 22 -1.12 9.79 -7.68
N VAL A 23 -1.80 10.36 -6.70
CA VAL A 23 -2.27 11.75 -6.76
C VAL A 23 -1.80 12.45 -5.50
N ARG A 24 -1.14 13.59 -5.65
CA ARG A 24 -0.79 14.50 -4.55
C ARG A 24 -1.75 15.68 -4.54
N VAL A 25 -2.23 16.04 -3.36
CA VAL A 25 -2.98 17.28 -3.12
C VAL A 25 -2.44 17.94 -1.85
N GLY A 26 -1.75 19.08 -1.99
CA GLY A 26 -0.99 19.66 -0.89
C GLY A 26 0.02 18.66 -0.32
N GLU A 27 -0.05 18.36 0.98
CA GLU A 27 0.86 17.43 1.65
C GLU A 27 0.39 15.97 1.63
N HIS A 28 -0.80 15.69 1.08
CA HIS A 28 -1.36 14.34 1.02
C HIS A 28 -0.98 13.66 -0.28
N LEU A 29 -0.52 12.41 -0.19
CA LEU A 29 -0.30 11.52 -1.34
C LEU A 29 -1.18 10.29 -1.20
N TYR A 30 -1.94 10.01 -2.27
CA TYR A 30 -2.80 8.84 -2.41
C TYR A 30 -2.22 7.94 -3.50
N ILE A 31 -1.78 6.74 -3.13
CA ILE A 31 -1.23 5.75 -4.06
C ILE A 31 -2.34 4.78 -4.43
N SER A 32 -2.60 4.64 -5.73
CA SER A 32 -3.59 3.70 -6.26
C SER A 32 -3.24 2.26 -5.92
N GLY A 33 -4.26 1.39 -5.95
CA GLY A 33 -4.10 -0.05 -5.79
C GLY A 33 -2.91 -0.59 -6.57
N THR A 34 -1.99 -1.20 -5.84
CA THR A 34 -0.72 -1.72 -6.37
C THR A 34 -0.68 -3.22 -6.19
N THR A 35 -0.46 -3.94 -7.28
CA THR A 35 -0.37 -5.41 -7.34
C THR A 35 1.02 -5.85 -7.80
N ALA A 36 1.28 -7.15 -7.77
CA ALA A 36 2.53 -7.73 -8.27
C ALA A 36 2.58 -7.86 -9.81
N LEU A 37 1.76 -7.09 -10.53
CA LEU A 37 1.80 -7.03 -11.99
C LEU A 37 2.98 -6.16 -12.43
N THR A 38 3.85 -6.71 -13.27
CA THR A 38 5.02 -6.02 -13.82
C THR A 38 4.63 -5.10 -14.98
N ALA A 39 5.57 -4.24 -15.41
CA ALA A 39 5.39 -3.41 -16.59
C ALA A 39 5.20 -4.22 -17.89
N THR A 40 5.67 -5.47 -17.93
CA THR A 40 5.50 -6.39 -19.07
C THR A 40 4.15 -7.13 -19.04
N GLY A 41 3.35 -6.95 -17.99
CA GLY A 41 2.08 -7.65 -17.79
C GLY A 41 2.23 -9.05 -17.18
N GLU A 42 3.42 -9.41 -16.71
CA GLU A 42 3.65 -10.65 -15.96
C GLU A 42 3.32 -10.47 -14.49
N VAL A 43 3.06 -11.57 -13.78
CA VAL A 43 2.87 -11.55 -12.33
C VAL A 43 4.18 -11.99 -11.67
N SER A 44 4.76 -11.12 -10.86
CA SER A 44 5.92 -11.45 -10.03
C SER A 44 5.49 -12.43 -8.94
N ALA A 45 6.27 -13.51 -8.74
CA ALA A 45 6.04 -14.55 -7.72
C ALA A 45 4.56 -15.03 -7.69
N PRO A 46 4.04 -15.61 -8.77
CA PRO A 46 2.63 -15.96 -8.90
C PRO A 46 2.17 -16.89 -7.78
N GLY A 47 1.11 -16.51 -7.07
CA GLY A 47 0.58 -17.28 -5.97
C GLY A 47 1.39 -17.21 -4.67
N ASP A 48 2.49 -16.45 -4.57
CA ASP A 48 3.27 -16.31 -3.34
C ASP A 48 2.88 -15.04 -2.56
N ALA A 49 2.29 -15.19 -1.38
CA ALA A 49 1.78 -14.07 -0.59
C ALA A 49 2.91 -13.18 -0.08
N TYR A 50 3.97 -13.78 0.47
CA TYR A 50 5.09 -13.03 1.04
C TYR A 50 5.87 -12.28 -0.06
N GLU A 51 6.26 -12.97 -1.12
CA GLU A 51 7.07 -12.38 -2.19
C GLU A 51 6.29 -11.33 -2.99
N GLN A 52 5.00 -11.54 -3.26
CA GLN A 52 4.18 -10.49 -3.88
C GLN A 52 4.04 -9.27 -2.97
N THR A 53 3.83 -9.47 -1.66
CA THR A 53 3.69 -8.34 -0.73
C THR A 53 4.96 -7.51 -0.69
N LYS A 54 6.11 -8.19 -0.60
CA LYS A 54 7.43 -7.56 -0.61
C LYS A 54 7.70 -6.80 -1.91
N TYR A 55 7.33 -7.39 -3.05
CA TYR A 55 7.44 -6.74 -4.36
C TYR A 55 6.59 -5.46 -4.42
N VAL A 56 5.32 -5.56 -4.03
CA VAL A 56 4.36 -4.43 -4.01
C VAL A 56 4.84 -3.31 -3.10
N LEU A 57 5.30 -3.62 -1.89
CA LEU A 57 5.87 -2.64 -0.96
C LEU A 57 7.14 -1.98 -1.53
N GLY A 58 7.94 -2.75 -2.27
CA GLY A 58 9.07 -2.23 -3.04
C GLY A 58 8.67 -1.21 -4.10
N LEU A 59 7.55 -1.43 -4.80
CA LEU A 59 6.98 -0.46 -5.74
C LEU A 59 6.46 0.79 -5.04
N VAL A 60 5.70 0.62 -3.95
CA VAL A 60 5.20 1.73 -3.11
C VAL A 60 6.36 2.62 -2.65
N ARG A 61 7.44 2.03 -2.14
CA ARG A 61 8.63 2.79 -1.75
C ARG A 61 9.23 3.60 -2.90
N LYS A 62 9.26 3.06 -4.12
CA LYS A 62 9.73 3.79 -5.31
C LYS A 62 8.81 4.96 -5.64
N ILE A 63 7.49 4.75 -5.61
CA ILE A 63 6.47 5.78 -5.87
C ILE A 63 6.59 6.92 -4.86
N LEU A 64 6.67 6.59 -3.56
CA LEU A 64 6.88 7.57 -2.49
C LEU A 64 8.11 8.43 -2.77
N ARG A 65 9.27 7.82 -3.02
CA ARG A 65 10.52 8.56 -3.28
C ARG A 65 10.41 9.46 -4.51
N GLN A 66 9.77 9.00 -5.59
CA GLN A 66 9.57 9.80 -6.81
C GLN A 66 8.60 10.97 -6.59
N ALA A 67 7.64 10.84 -5.66
CA ALA A 67 6.75 11.91 -5.26
C ALA A 67 7.34 12.85 -4.18
N GLY A 68 8.56 12.58 -3.70
CA GLY A 68 9.23 13.35 -2.65
C GLY A 68 8.84 12.95 -1.22
N PHE A 69 8.29 11.76 -1.02
CA PHE A 69 7.89 11.18 0.27
C PHE A 69 8.84 10.04 0.69
N GLU A 70 8.77 9.64 1.94
CA GLU A 70 9.48 8.46 2.48
C GLU A 70 8.51 7.46 3.14
N LEU A 71 9.02 6.30 3.57
CA LEU A 71 8.18 5.30 4.24
C LEU A 71 7.62 5.78 5.59
N GLY A 72 8.32 6.70 6.27
CA GLY A 72 7.84 7.35 7.49
C GLY A 72 6.61 8.25 7.26
N ASP A 73 6.46 8.80 6.05
CA ASP A 73 5.31 9.63 5.69
C ASP A 73 4.02 8.81 5.53
N VAL A 74 4.09 7.47 5.51
CA VAL A 74 2.92 6.60 5.32
C VAL A 74 2.06 6.58 6.58
N VAL A 75 0.79 6.97 6.45
CA VAL A 75 -0.15 7.02 7.57
C VAL A 75 -1.17 5.89 7.53
N ARG A 76 -1.42 5.29 6.35
CA ARG A 76 -2.38 4.19 6.20
C ARG A 76 -1.98 3.19 5.12
N THR A 77 -2.19 1.92 5.41
CA THR A 77 -2.16 0.81 4.43
C THR A 77 -3.49 0.05 4.43
N ARG A 78 -3.97 -0.36 3.25
CA ARG A 78 -5.13 -1.25 3.08
C ARG A 78 -4.74 -2.39 2.16
N LEU A 79 -4.73 -3.62 2.68
CA LEU A 79 -4.39 -4.82 1.93
C LEU A 79 -5.66 -5.58 1.59
N PHE A 80 -5.89 -5.85 0.31
CA PHE A 80 -6.95 -6.71 -0.17
C PHE A 80 -6.32 -8.04 -0.60
N VAL A 81 -6.62 -9.12 0.12
CA VAL A 81 -5.98 -10.42 -0.09
C VAL A 81 -7.00 -11.46 -0.54
N THR A 82 -6.57 -12.48 -1.28
CA THR A 82 -7.48 -13.54 -1.74
C THR A 82 -7.63 -14.70 -0.76
N ASN A 83 -6.69 -14.85 0.19
CA ASN A 83 -6.72 -15.91 1.19
C ASN A 83 -6.14 -15.44 2.53
N LEU A 84 -7.02 -15.10 3.49
CA LEU A 84 -6.63 -14.68 4.84
C LEU A 84 -6.00 -15.79 5.67
N ALA A 85 -6.11 -17.07 5.29
CA ALA A 85 -5.39 -18.14 5.98
C ALA A 85 -3.86 -17.97 5.87
N ARG A 86 -3.39 -17.13 4.94
CA ARG A 86 -1.97 -16.77 4.74
C ARG A 86 -1.59 -15.44 5.40
N TRP A 87 -2.40 -14.96 6.35
CA TRP A 87 -2.23 -13.67 7.04
C TRP A 87 -0.78 -13.41 7.47
N ASP A 88 -0.10 -14.39 8.08
CA ASP A 88 1.26 -14.23 8.60
C ASP A 88 2.28 -13.88 7.52
N GLU A 89 2.10 -14.36 6.30
CA GLU A 89 2.99 -14.06 5.17
C GLU A 89 2.88 -12.58 4.74
N TYR A 90 1.64 -12.08 4.62
CA TYR A 90 1.38 -10.67 4.33
C TYR A 90 1.89 -9.77 5.46
N ALA A 91 1.61 -10.14 6.72
CA ALA A 91 2.00 -9.38 7.90
C ALA A 91 3.53 -9.33 8.08
N LYS A 92 4.24 -10.43 7.82
CA LYS A 92 5.70 -10.48 7.86
C LYS A 92 6.32 -9.51 6.85
N ALA A 93 5.87 -9.54 5.60
CA ALA A 93 6.37 -8.63 4.58
C ALA A 93 6.02 -7.16 4.89
N HIS A 94 4.82 -6.88 5.41
CA HIS A 94 4.42 -5.54 5.83
C HIS A 94 5.32 -5.00 6.95
N ARG A 95 5.58 -5.82 7.97
CA ARG A 95 6.46 -5.47 9.09
C ARG A 95 7.87 -5.10 8.63
N GLU A 96 8.46 -5.83 7.68
CA GLU A 96 9.80 -5.53 7.15
C GLU A 96 9.94 -4.10 6.58
N PHE A 97 8.83 -3.47 6.17
CA PHE A 97 8.82 -2.10 5.65
C PHE A 97 8.35 -1.06 6.67
N PHE A 98 7.50 -1.45 7.62
CA PHE A 98 6.78 -0.51 8.48
C PHE A 98 6.96 -0.74 9.98
N GLU A 99 7.93 -1.55 10.41
CA GLU A 99 8.18 -1.79 11.84
C GLU A 99 8.39 -0.50 12.65
N SER A 100 9.03 0.51 12.04
CA SER A 100 9.23 1.83 12.66
C SER A 100 8.00 2.73 12.51
N THR A 101 7.47 2.86 11.29
CA THR A 101 6.37 3.79 10.96
C THR A 101 5.05 3.41 11.63
N ARG A 102 4.69 2.11 11.63
CA ARG A 102 3.42 1.56 12.14
C ARG A 102 2.19 2.36 11.69
N PRO A 103 1.90 2.42 10.38
CA PRO A 103 0.72 3.12 9.87
C PRO A 103 -0.57 2.45 10.36
N ALA A 104 -1.68 3.18 10.33
CA ALA A 104 -3.00 2.57 10.45
C ALA A 104 -3.14 1.49 9.36
N SER A 105 -3.63 0.30 9.70
CA SER A 105 -3.64 -0.82 8.77
C SER A 105 -4.94 -1.61 8.82
N ALA A 106 -5.39 -2.07 7.65
CA ALA A 106 -6.45 -3.05 7.51
C ALA A 106 -6.04 -4.11 6.47
N ILE A 107 -6.39 -5.37 6.73
CA ILE A 107 -6.32 -6.44 5.72
C ILE A 107 -7.72 -7.05 5.60
N VAL A 108 -8.20 -7.18 4.37
CA VAL A 108 -9.55 -7.66 4.06
C VAL A 108 -9.45 -8.75 3.01
N GLN A 109 -10.19 -9.86 3.21
CA GLN A 109 -10.31 -10.86 2.16
C GLN A 109 -11.29 -10.41 1.08
N VAL A 110 -10.88 -10.49 -0.17
CA VAL A 110 -11.73 -10.26 -1.35
C VAL A 110 -11.88 -11.56 -2.16
N SER A 111 -12.95 -11.64 -2.95
CA SER A 111 -13.24 -12.87 -3.72
C SER A 111 -12.29 -13.11 -4.89
N ARG A 112 -11.72 -12.05 -5.47
CA ARG A 112 -10.77 -12.11 -6.60
C ARG A 112 -10.06 -10.77 -6.82
N LEU A 113 -8.93 -10.84 -7.51
CA LEU A 113 -8.19 -9.69 -8.06
C LEU A 113 -8.25 -9.72 -9.60
N VAL A 114 -7.63 -8.73 -10.26
CA VAL A 114 -7.67 -8.58 -11.72
C VAL A 114 -7.01 -9.73 -12.49
N ASP A 115 -6.10 -10.48 -11.85
CA ASP A 115 -5.46 -11.69 -12.37
C ASP A 115 -5.47 -12.77 -11.28
N PRO A 116 -5.85 -14.02 -11.58
CA PRO A 116 -5.96 -15.10 -10.58
C PRO A 116 -4.63 -15.49 -9.92
N ARG A 117 -3.49 -15.11 -10.50
CA ARG A 117 -2.15 -15.34 -9.93
C ARG A 117 -1.77 -14.28 -8.91
N LEU A 118 -2.49 -13.16 -8.86
CA LEU A 118 -2.31 -12.14 -7.84
C LEU A 118 -2.98 -12.59 -6.54
N VAL A 119 -2.29 -12.39 -5.42
CA VAL A 119 -2.81 -12.75 -4.09
C VAL A 119 -2.95 -11.57 -3.15
N LEU A 120 -2.49 -10.37 -3.56
CA LEU A 120 -2.84 -9.11 -2.91
C LEU A 120 -2.95 -7.92 -3.86
N GLU A 121 -3.63 -6.90 -3.37
CA GLU A 121 -3.56 -5.51 -3.83
C GLU A 121 -3.41 -4.59 -2.61
N LEU A 122 -2.54 -3.58 -2.71
CA LEU A 122 -2.26 -2.65 -1.61
C LEU A 122 -2.58 -1.21 -2.02
N GLU A 123 -3.33 -0.51 -1.17
CA GLU A 123 -3.51 0.95 -1.22
C GLU A 123 -2.75 1.62 -0.07
N VAL A 124 -2.21 2.82 -0.34
CA VAL A 124 -1.37 3.55 0.61
C VAL A 124 -1.73 5.04 0.61
N ASP A 125 -1.92 5.59 1.81
CA ASP A 125 -2.05 7.03 2.02
C ASP A 125 -0.80 7.53 2.79
N ALA A 126 -0.24 8.65 2.36
CA ALA A 126 0.89 9.30 3.01
C ALA A 126 0.65 10.80 3.21
N VAL A 127 1.27 11.36 4.25
CA VAL A 127 1.24 12.79 4.58
C VAL A 127 2.68 13.26 4.73
N LYS A 128 3.05 14.31 4.00
CA LYS A 128 4.43 14.77 3.96
C LYS A 128 4.86 15.35 5.30
N GLY A 129 6.05 14.96 5.76
CA GLY A 129 6.68 15.52 6.97
C GLY A 129 6.14 14.95 8.27
N CYS A 130 5.47 13.79 8.25
CA CYS A 130 4.92 13.17 9.46
C CYS A 130 5.69 11.93 9.94
N SER A 131 6.92 11.73 9.46
CA SER A 131 7.77 10.58 9.82
C SER A 131 8.07 10.46 11.31
N ASP A 132 8.06 11.57 12.05
CA ASP A 132 8.28 11.62 13.49
C ASP A 132 6.99 11.35 14.27
N ALA A 133 6.58 10.08 14.32
CA ALA A 133 5.37 9.66 15.00
C ALA A 133 5.55 9.60 16.53
N LYS A 134 4.67 10.29 17.27
CA LYS A 134 4.51 10.11 18.72
C LYS A 134 3.58 8.92 18.99
N VAL A 135 4.05 7.94 19.74
CA VAL A 135 3.19 6.84 20.23
C VAL A 135 2.47 7.28 21.50
N VAL A 136 1.15 7.18 21.48
CA VAL A 136 0.30 7.38 22.66
C VAL A 136 -0.45 6.08 22.91
N GLN A 137 -0.39 5.57 24.14
CA GLN A 137 -1.13 4.36 24.53
C GLN A 137 -2.60 4.73 24.74
N ILE A 138 -3.51 3.94 24.17
CA ILE A 138 -4.96 4.06 24.36
C ILE A 138 -5.44 2.77 25.04
N SER A 139 -6.15 2.89 26.16
CA SER A 139 -6.79 1.76 26.83
C SER A 139 -8.28 1.75 26.51
N TYR A 140 -8.76 0.63 25.97
CA TYR A 140 -10.19 0.31 25.94
C TYR A 140 -10.49 -0.32 27.29
N GLY A 141 -10.90 0.47 28.28
CA GLY A 141 -11.14 -0.03 29.64
C GLY A 141 -11.97 -1.32 29.61
N GLU A 142 -11.58 -2.32 30.41
CA GLU A 142 -12.51 -3.40 30.75
C GLU A 142 -13.60 -2.76 31.60
N GLU A 143 -14.75 -2.43 31.00
CA GLU A 143 -15.97 -2.29 31.79
C GLU A 143 -16.22 -3.65 32.42
N GLY A 144 -16.06 -3.70 33.75
CA GLY A 144 -16.01 -4.91 34.54
C GLY A 144 -17.13 -5.89 34.23
N SER A 145 -16.75 -7.16 34.16
CA SER A 145 -17.63 -8.33 34.31
C SER A 145 -18.22 -8.41 35.71
#